data_AF-A0AAW0LEY5-F1
#
_entry.id   AF-A0AAW0LEY5-F1
#
_cell.length_a   1.000
_cell.length_b   1.000
_cell.length_c   1.000
_cell.angle_alpha   90.00
_cell.angle_beta   90.00
_cell.angle_gamma   90.00
#
_symmetry.space_group_name_H-M   'P 1'
#
loop_
_entity.id
_entity.type
_entity.pdbx_description
1 polymer ?
#
loop_
_entity_poly.entity_id
_entity_poly.type
_entity_poly.pdbx_seq_one_letter_code
_entity_poly.pdbx_strand_id
1 'polypeptide(L)'
;MADREAETTAISGQPQKITMDFDPPKKPKINKYAFTCALLATMTSALLGYDIGVMSGAMIYIKDDLKISDIKIEILAGIINLYSLIGSWAAGRTSDWIGRRYTILVAQAIFFAGAILMGFATNYAFLMVGRFVAGIGVGYALMIAPVYTAEISPASTRGFLTSFFEIEILAGIINLYSLIGSWAAGRTSDWIGRRYTILVAQAIFFAGAILMGFATNYAFLMVGRFVAGIGVGYALMIAPVYTAEISPASTRGFLTSFFEVFINFGILLGYVSNYVCSKLPTYWGWRVMLGVGAVAAMILAFVVLWMPESPRWLVMQGRLGDAKRVLDKTSDSVEEAQVRLADIKDAAGIPENLTDDVVQVPKHSHGEGVGKS
;
A
#
# COMPACT_ATOMS: atom_id res chain seq x y z
N MET A 1 -75.28 -29.56 -32.09
CA MET A 1 -75.98 -28.52 -31.31
C MET A 1 -75.17 -28.35 -30.03
N ALA A 2 -74.16 -27.48 -30.00
CA ALA A 2 -74.25 -26.01 -30.01
C ALA A 2 -74.99 -25.47 -28.77
N ASP A 3 -74.28 -24.61 -28.04
CA ASP A 3 -74.78 -23.46 -27.26
C ASP A 3 -75.49 -23.75 -25.93
N ARG A 4 -75.34 -22.98 -24.84
CA ARG A 4 -74.67 -21.69 -24.56
C ARG A 4 -74.79 -21.41 -23.04
N GLU A 5 -73.84 -20.64 -22.49
CA GLU A 5 -73.96 -19.56 -21.47
C GLU A 5 -74.56 -19.91 -20.08
N ALA A 6 -74.10 -19.40 -18.93
CA ALA A 6 -73.38 -18.17 -18.58
C ALA A 6 -72.75 -18.36 -17.16
N GLU A 7 -71.49 -17.91 -16.88
CA GLU A 7 -71.14 -16.67 -16.15
C GLU A 7 -71.48 -16.71 -14.63
N THR A 8 -70.67 -16.37 -13.63
CA THR A 8 -69.59 -15.38 -13.46
C THR A 8 -68.93 -15.65 -12.09
N THR A 9 -67.60 -15.58 -11.93
CA THR A 9 -66.96 -14.71 -10.90
C THR A 9 -65.42 -14.71 -10.94
N ALA A 10 -64.91 -13.47 -11.09
CA ALA A 10 -63.71 -12.91 -10.48
C ALA A 10 -62.31 -13.38 -10.92
N ILE A 11 -61.77 -12.62 -11.87
CA ILE A 11 -60.33 -12.37 -12.04
C ILE A 11 -59.84 -11.61 -10.80
N SER A 12 -58.88 -12.18 -10.07
CA SER A 12 -58.03 -11.45 -9.12
C SER A 12 -56.58 -11.71 -9.49
N GLY A 13 -55.96 -10.73 -10.16
CA GLY A 13 -54.53 -10.71 -10.39
C GLY A 13 -53.80 -10.41 -9.08
N GLN A 14 -52.96 -11.34 -8.64
CA GLN A 14 -51.88 -11.04 -7.72
C GLN A 14 -50.57 -10.95 -8.51
N PRO A 15 -49.74 -9.91 -8.30
CA PRO A 15 -48.47 -9.78 -8.98
C PRO A 15 -47.56 -10.92 -8.50
N GLN A 16 -47.11 -11.74 -9.44
CA GLN A 16 -46.10 -12.76 -9.23
C GLN A 16 -44.84 -12.06 -8.72
N LYS A 17 -44.62 -12.12 -7.41
CA LYS A 17 -43.38 -11.66 -6.78
C LYS A 17 -42.29 -12.62 -7.24
N ILE A 18 -41.59 -12.27 -8.31
CA ILE A 18 -40.36 -12.96 -8.74
C ILE A 18 -39.34 -12.69 -7.64
N THR A 19 -39.33 -13.51 -6.59
CA THR A 19 -38.21 -13.58 -5.66
C THR A 19 -37.09 -14.26 -6.42
N MET A 20 -36.24 -13.46 -7.08
CA MET A 20 -34.94 -13.92 -7.55
C MET A 20 -34.20 -14.40 -6.31
N ASP A 21 -34.04 -15.71 -6.20
CA ASP A 21 -33.21 -16.34 -5.18
C ASP A 21 -31.76 -15.94 -5.50
N PHE A 22 -31.31 -14.83 -4.91
CA PHE A 22 -29.94 -14.36 -5.00
C PHE A 22 -29.07 -15.30 -4.17
N ASP A 23 -28.52 -16.32 -4.82
CA ASP A 23 -27.49 -17.15 -4.23
C ASP A 23 -26.27 -16.25 -3.97
N PRO A 24 -25.88 -16.01 -2.70
CA PRO A 24 -24.79 -15.09 -2.41
C PRO A 24 -23.50 -15.61 -3.07
N PRO A 25 -22.69 -14.76 -3.72
CA PRO A 25 -21.44 -15.18 -4.34
C PRO A 25 -20.60 -15.93 -3.32
N LYS A 26 -20.33 -17.21 -3.58
CA LYS A 26 -19.52 -18.07 -2.71
C LYS A 26 -18.20 -17.34 -2.42
N LYS A 27 -17.95 -17.07 -1.13
CA LYS A 27 -16.68 -16.47 -0.68
C LYS A 27 -15.53 -17.23 -1.35
N PRO A 28 -14.65 -16.56 -2.12
CA PRO A 28 -13.58 -17.24 -2.82
C PRO A 28 -12.71 -17.95 -1.77
N LYS A 29 -12.61 -19.28 -1.86
CA LYS A 29 -11.74 -20.06 -0.98
C LYS A 29 -10.31 -19.60 -1.25
N ILE A 30 -9.63 -19.12 -0.21
CA ILE A 30 -8.23 -18.70 -0.29
C ILE A 30 -7.41 -19.94 -0.71
N ASN A 31 -6.79 -19.88 -1.89
CA ASN A 31 -5.94 -20.96 -2.36
C ASN A 31 -4.71 -21.04 -1.45
N LYS A 32 -4.59 -22.12 -0.67
CA LYS A 32 -3.48 -22.33 0.27
C LYS A 32 -2.11 -22.22 -0.42
N TYR A 33 -1.99 -22.66 -1.67
CA TYR A 33 -0.75 -22.56 -2.42
C TYR A 33 -0.39 -21.11 -2.76
N ALA A 34 -1.36 -20.33 -3.25
CA ALA A 34 -1.17 -18.90 -3.51
C ALA A 34 -0.85 -18.12 -2.22
N PHE A 35 -1.48 -18.50 -1.10
CA PHE A 35 -1.21 -17.93 0.21
C PHE A 35 0.22 -18.22 0.69
N THR A 36 0.69 -19.47 0.57
CA THR A 36 2.07 -19.82 0.92
C THR A 36 3.09 -19.12 0.03
N CYS A 37 2.83 -19.02 -1.29
CA CYS A 37 3.71 -18.27 -2.20
C CYS A 37 3.75 -16.77 -1.87
N ALA A 38 2.61 -16.18 -1.51
CA ALA A 38 2.57 -14.80 -1.02
C ALA A 38 3.40 -14.66 0.25
N LEU A 39 3.20 -15.53 1.26
CA LEU A 39 3.97 -15.50 2.50
C LEU A 39 5.48 -15.63 2.27
N LEU A 40 5.92 -16.50 1.36
CA LEU A 40 7.33 -16.65 1.03
C LEU A 40 7.88 -15.41 0.29
N ALA A 41 7.07 -14.76 -0.54
CA ALA A 41 7.44 -13.50 -1.18
C ALA A 41 7.57 -12.37 -0.16
N THR A 42 6.70 -12.33 0.85
CA THR A 42 6.73 -11.29 1.90
C THR A 42 7.90 -11.46 2.87
N MET A 43 8.40 -12.68 3.11
CA MET A 43 9.64 -12.88 3.89
C MET A 43 10.85 -12.08 3.35
N THR A 44 10.83 -11.73 2.06
CA THR A 44 11.85 -10.86 1.44
C THR A 44 11.81 -9.43 2.01
N SER A 45 10.64 -8.89 2.32
CA SER A 45 10.49 -7.56 2.91
C SER A 45 10.89 -7.52 4.38
N ALA A 46 10.71 -8.61 5.12
CA ALA A 46 11.18 -8.71 6.50
C ALA A 46 12.71 -8.53 6.62
N LEU A 47 13.47 -9.01 5.63
CA LEU A 47 14.93 -8.83 5.55
C LEU A 47 15.34 -7.37 5.34
N LEU A 48 14.61 -6.64 4.50
CA LEU A 48 14.81 -5.20 4.31
C LEU A 48 14.51 -4.45 5.62
N GLY A 49 13.42 -4.87 6.27
CA GLY A 49 13.07 -4.44 7.60
C GLY A 49 14.24 -4.57 8.59
N TYR A 50 14.81 -5.77 8.62
CA TYR A 50 15.96 -6.12 9.46
C TYR A 50 17.21 -5.28 9.13
N ASP A 51 17.57 -5.03 7.87
CA ASP A 51 18.75 -4.22 7.51
C ASP A 51 18.68 -2.83 8.13
N ILE A 52 17.56 -2.13 7.94
CA ILE A 52 17.42 -0.76 8.43
C ILE A 52 17.37 -0.74 9.97
N GLY A 53 16.76 -1.74 10.60
CA GLY A 53 16.74 -1.90 12.05
C GLY A 53 18.14 -2.12 12.64
N VAL A 54 18.88 -3.11 12.12
CA VAL A 54 20.26 -3.39 12.54
C VAL A 54 21.16 -2.19 12.29
N MET A 55 21.03 -1.53 11.14
CA MET A 55 21.84 -0.37 10.82
C MET A 55 21.59 0.82 11.73
N SER A 56 20.34 1.06 12.11
CA SER A 56 19.99 2.12 13.06
C SER A 56 20.75 1.97 14.39
N GLY A 57 20.94 0.74 14.87
CA GLY A 57 21.78 0.46 16.04
C GLY A 57 23.28 0.46 15.72
N ALA A 58 23.68 -0.18 14.63
CA ALA A 58 25.09 -0.34 14.24
C ALA A 58 25.78 1.01 13.95
N MET A 59 25.07 2.00 13.42
CA MET A 59 25.62 3.33 13.13
C MET A 59 26.29 4.00 14.33
N ILE A 60 25.79 3.78 15.55
CA ILE A 60 26.37 4.33 16.77
C ILE A 60 27.76 3.72 17.00
N TYR A 61 27.89 2.40 16.87
CA TYR A 61 29.16 1.70 17.02
C TYR A 61 30.14 1.97 15.88
N ILE A 62 29.64 2.05 14.64
CA ILE A 62 30.45 2.41 13.45
C ILE A 62 31.01 3.83 13.61
N LYS A 63 30.23 4.76 14.21
CA LYS A 63 30.70 6.11 14.53
C LYS A 63 31.92 6.08 15.42
N ASP A 64 31.83 5.34 16.52
CA ASP A 64 32.82 5.31 17.57
C ASP A 64 34.09 4.56 17.13
N ASP A 65 33.92 3.44 16.43
CA ASP A 65 35.02 2.60 15.94
C ASP A 65 35.81 3.28 14.81
N LEU A 66 35.12 3.76 13.76
CA LEU A 66 35.76 4.40 12.61
C LEU A 66 36.04 5.90 12.81
N LYS A 67 35.64 6.48 13.95
CA LYS A 67 35.75 7.91 14.28
C LYS A 67 35.29 8.83 13.15
N ILE A 68 34.14 8.51 12.56
CA ILE A 68 33.57 9.22 11.42
C ILE A 68 32.63 10.35 11.86
N SER A 69 32.50 11.38 11.03
CA SER A 69 31.60 12.51 11.29
C SER A 69 30.13 12.12 11.17
N ASP A 70 29.25 12.87 11.84
CA ASP A 70 27.79 12.71 11.74
C ASP A 70 27.30 12.74 10.29
N ILE A 71 27.88 13.61 9.47
CA ILE A 71 27.57 13.74 8.04
C ILE A 71 27.85 12.42 7.29
N LYS A 72 28.97 11.75 7.60
CA LYS A 72 29.31 10.47 6.95
C LYS A 72 28.34 9.36 7.32
N ILE A 73 27.79 9.39 8.53
CA ILE A 73 26.78 8.44 9.01
C ILE A 73 25.44 8.70 8.35
N GLU A 74 25.03 9.96 8.23
CA GLU A 74 23.82 10.32 7.51
C GLU A 74 23.91 9.92 6.02
N ILE A 75 25.06 10.15 5.38
CA ILE A 75 25.32 9.66 4.02
C ILE A 75 25.25 8.14 3.99
N LEU A 76 25.86 7.46 4.97
CA LEU A 76 25.86 6.00 5.03
C LEU A 76 24.44 5.42 5.13
N ALA A 77 23.59 6.04 5.93
CA ALA A 77 22.20 5.66 6.11
C ALA A 77 21.35 5.97 4.88
N GLY A 78 21.57 7.13 4.26
CA GLY A 78 20.78 7.62 3.12
C GLY A 78 21.13 6.98 1.79
N ILE A 79 22.40 6.67 1.54
CA ILE A 79 22.89 6.29 0.20
C ILE A 79 22.25 4.99 -0.32
N ILE A 80 21.85 4.09 0.58
CA ILE A 80 21.17 2.84 0.19
C ILE A 80 19.87 3.11 -0.58
N ASN A 81 19.15 4.17 -0.25
CA ASN A 81 17.92 4.59 -0.94
C ASN A 81 18.21 5.19 -2.32
N LEU A 82 19.40 5.75 -2.53
CA LEU A 82 19.82 6.22 -3.85
C LEU A 82 20.17 5.04 -4.76
N TYR A 83 20.89 4.06 -4.22
CA TYR A 83 21.28 2.85 -4.95
C TYR A 83 20.10 1.90 -5.21
N SER A 84 19.10 1.87 -4.32
CA SER A 84 17.87 1.10 -4.53
C SER A 84 17.08 1.59 -5.75
N LEU A 85 17.12 2.88 -6.08
CA LEU A 85 16.48 3.40 -7.30
C LEU A 85 17.10 2.81 -8.56
N ILE A 86 18.44 2.70 -8.59
CA ILE A 86 19.18 2.08 -9.70
C ILE A 86 18.83 0.60 -9.80
N GLY A 87 18.80 -0.09 -8.66
CA GLY A 87 18.40 -1.50 -8.58
C GLY A 87 16.98 -1.72 -9.08
N SER A 88 16.02 -0.91 -8.63
CA SER A 88 14.61 -1.00 -9.03
C SER A 88 14.43 -0.80 -10.53
N TRP A 89 15.12 0.18 -11.12
CA TRP A 89 15.06 0.40 -12.56
C TRP A 89 15.61 -0.78 -13.37
N ALA A 90 16.74 -1.35 -12.96
CA ALA A 90 17.34 -2.52 -13.61
C ALA A 90 16.52 -3.80 -13.40
N ALA A 91 15.85 -3.91 -12.25
CA ALA A 91 15.04 -5.06 -11.87
C ALA A 91 13.86 -5.26 -12.83
N GLY A 92 13.24 -4.19 -13.33
CA GLY A 92 12.11 -4.24 -14.28
C GLY A 92 12.45 -5.09 -15.50
N ARG A 93 13.49 -4.63 -16.20
CA ARG A 93 13.97 -5.28 -17.42
C ARG A 93 14.54 -6.67 -17.16
N THR A 94 15.27 -6.84 -16.06
CA THR A 94 15.84 -8.16 -15.69
C THR A 94 14.71 -9.16 -15.48
N SER A 95 13.66 -8.73 -14.80
CA SER A 95 12.60 -9.61 -14.36
C SER A 95 11.68 -10.06 -15.49
N ASP A 96 11.54 -9.24 -16.54
CA ASP A 96 10.86 -9.65 -17.77
C ASP A 96 11.66 -10.68 -18.57
N TRP A 97 12.99 -10.72 -18.41
CA TRP A 97 13.87 -11.62 -19.16
C TRP A 97 14.08 -12.98 -18.48
N ILE A 98 14.34 -12.99 -17.16
CA ILE A 98 14.63 -14.22 -16.40
C ILE A 98 13.43 -14.77 -15.63
N GLY A 99 12.32 -14.01 -15.59
CA GLY A 99 11.12 -14.33 -14.82
C GLY A 99 11.21 -13.95 -13.34
N ARG A 100 10.06 -13.61 -12.74
CA ARG A 100 9.95 -13.01 -11.39
C ARG A 100 10.66 -13.80 -10.28
N ARG A 101 10.46 -15.12 -10.23
CA ARG A 101 11.03 -16.00 -9.19
C ARG A 101 12.55 -15.94 -9.14
N TYR A 102 13.22 -16.02 -10.30
CA TYR A 102 14.68 -15.99 -10.36
C TYR A 102 15.22 -14.62 -10.01
N THR A 103 14.49 -13.56 -10.36
CA THR A 103 14.92 -12.22 -10.00
C THR A 103 14.87 -11.96 -8.49
N ILE A 104 13.91 -12.55 -7.76
CA ILE A 104 13.90 -12.53 -6.29
C ILE A 104 15.17 -13.19 -5.75
N LEU A 105 15.57 -14.35 -6.29
CA LEU A 105 16.80 -15.04 -5.86
C LEU A 105 18.06 -14.21 -6.15
N VAL A 106 18.13 -13.57 -7.32
CA VAL A 106 19.22 -12.65 -7.66
C VAL A 106 19.26 -11.47 -6.69
N ALA A 107 18.11 -10.89 -6.34
CA ALA A 107 18.01 -9.81 -5.35
C ALA A 107 18.61 -10.24 -4.00
N GLN A 108 18.24 -11.44 -3.53
CA GLN A 108 18.74 -12.00 -2.27
C GLN A 108 20.25 -12.28 -2.33
N ALA A 109 20.77 -12.81 -3.44
CA ALA A 109 22.20 -13.06 -3.60
C ALA A 109 23.02 -11.77 -3.58
N ILE A 110 22.55 -10.72 -4.28
CA ILE A 110 23.19 -9.40 -4.29
C ILE A 110 23.15 -8.79 -2.88
N PHE A 111 21.99 -8.82 -2.22
CA PHE A 111 21.84 -8.30 -0.86
C PHE A 111 22.76 -9.03 0.13
N PHE A 112 22.81 -10.36 0.07
CA PHE A 112 23.68 -11.19 0.91
C PHE A 112 25.16 -10.89 0.68
N ALA A 113 25.60 -10.74 -0.57
CA ALA A 113 26.96 -10.32 -0.89
C ALA A 113 27.28 -8.95 -0.29
N GLY A 114 26.36 -7.98 -0.41
CA GLY A 114 26.49 -6.66 0.21
C GLY A 114 26.62 -6.74 1.74
N ALA A 115 25.81 -7.57 2.40
CA ALA A 115 25.86 -7.79 3.84
C ALA A 115 27.21 -8.38 4.29
N ILE A 116 27.75 -9.37 3.55
CA ILE A 116 29.09 -9.92 3.81
C ILE A 116 30.17 -8.83 3.67
N LEU A 117 30.13 -8.05 2.60
CA LEU A 117 31.10 -6.97 2.39
C LEU A 117 31.08 -5.94 3.53
N MET A 118 29.88 -5.61 4.04
CA MET A 118 29.75 -4.73 5.20
C MET A 118 30.27 -5.38 6.50
N GLY A 119 30.04 -6.68 6.70
CA GLY A 119 30.52 -7.40 7.87
C GLY A 119 32.05 -7.46 7.99
N PHE A 120 32.76 -7.48 6.86
CA PHE A 120 34.23 -7.43 6.80
C PHE A 120 34.80 -6.02 6.59
N ALA A 121 33.96 -4.97 6.62
CA ALA A 121 34.40 -3.63 6.34
C ALA A 121 35.31 -3.08 7.44
N THR A 122 36.57 -2.79 7.11
CA THR A 122 37.57 -2.20 8.02
C THR A 122 37.66 -0.68 7.92
N ASN A 123 37.03 -0.09 6.90
CA ASN A 123 37.05 1.35 6.68
C ASN A 123 35.75 1.83 6.02
N TYR A 124 35.52 3.15 6.06
CA TYR A 124 34.31 3.77 5.53
C TYR A 124 34.10 3.51 4.03
N ALA A 125 35.16 3.55 3.21
CA ALA A 125 35.04 3.33 1.78
C ALA A 125 34.60 1.89 1.46
N PHE A 126 35.12 0.91 2.19
CA PHE A 126 34.74 -0.48 2.02
C PHE A 126 33.28 -0.71 2.47
N LEU A 127 32.87 -0.05 3.54
CA LEU A 127 31.49 -0.05 4.02
C LEU A 127 30.52 0.55 2.97
N MET A 128 30.95 1.61 2.28
CA MET A 128 30.19 2.22 1.17
C MET A 128 30.05 1.29 -0.03
N VAL A 129 31.09 0.49 -0.37
CA VAL A 129 30.98 -0.54 -1.41
C VAL A 129 29.94 -1.60 -1.01
N GLY A 130 29.96 -2.04 0.25
CA GLY A 130 28.95 -2.96 0.77
C GLY A 130 27.53 -2.39 0.68
N ARG A 131 27.35 -1.10 1.01
CA ARG A 131 26.07 -0.37 0.86
C ARG A 131 25.62 -0.24 -0.60
N PHE A 132 26.55 -0.05 -1.52
CA PHE A 132 26.25 -0.01 -2.95
C PHE A 132 25.67 -1.34 -3.45
N VAL A 133 26.35 -2.44 -3.13
CA VAL A 133 25.91 -3.78 -3.52
C VAL A 133 24.58 -4.11 -2.82
N ALA A 134 24.48 -3.91 -1.51
CA ALA A 134 23.25 -4.15 -0.77
C ALA A 134 22.08 -3.30 -1.28
N GLY A 135 22.31 -2.03 -1.62
CA GLY A 135 21.31 -1.11 -2.14
C GLY A 135 20.73 -1.56 -3.48
N ILE A 136 21.56 -2.06 -4.40
CA ILE A 136 21.06 -2.67 -5.64
C ILE A 136 20.16 -3.87 -5.33
N GLY A 137 20.57 -4.75 -4.41
CA GLY A 137 19.77 -5.90 -3.98
C GLY A 137 18.42 -5.49 -3.38
N VAL A 138 18.41 -4.46 -2.53
CA VAL A 138 17.19 -3.87 -1.96
C VAL A 138 16.28 -3.33 -3.07
N GLY A 139 16.81 -2.61 -4.05
CA GLY A 139 16.03 -2.11 -5.19
C GLY A 139 15.38 -3.22 -6.01
N TYR A 140 16.12 -4.31 -6.25
CA TYR A 140 15.57 -5.50 -6.91
C TYR A 140 14.44 -6.16 -6.10
N ALA A 141 14.62 -6.27 -4.79
CA ALA A 141 13.64 -6.87 -3.90
C ALA A 141 12.34 -6.06 -3.84
N LEU A 142 12.47 -4.73 -3.68
CA LEU A 142 11.35 -3.80 -3.62
C LEU A 142 10.49 -3.89 -4.88
N MET A 143 11.08 -3.71 -6.07
CA MET A 143 10.27 -3.65 -7.28
C MET A 143 9.54 -4.97 -7.62
N ILE A 144 10.11 -6.12 -7.24
CA ILE A 144 9.62 -7.43 -7.72
C ILE A 144 8.63 -8.06 -6.77
N ALA A 145 8.79 -7.87 -5.47
CA ALA A 145 7.91 -8.49 -4.50
C ALA A 145 6.43 -8.09 -4.61
N PRO A 146 6.04 -6.81 -4.82
CA PRO A 146 4.63 -6.44 -5.04
C PRO A 146 4.13 -6.95 -6.40
N VAL A 147 4.97 -6.96 -7.44
CA VAL A 147 4.63 -7.47 -8.77
C VAL A 147 4.37 -8.98 -8.73
N TYR A 148 5.28 -9.75 -8.12
CA TYR A 148 5.14 -11.19 -7.94
C TYR A 148 3.90 -11.55 -7.11
N THR A 149 3.69 -10.82 -6.01
CA THR A 149 2.49 -10.99 -5.18
C THR A 149 1.23 -10.68 -5.99
N ALA A 150 1.22 -9.63 -6.79
CA ALA A 150 0.10 -9.28 -7.65
C ALA A 150 -0.17 -10.34 -8.72
N GLU A 151 0.85 -10.87 -9.39
CA GLU A 151 0.72 -11.87 -10.45
C GLU A 151 0.16 -13.22 -9.94
N ILE A 152 0.51 -13.63 -8.71
CA ILE A 152 0.06 -14.91 -8.13
C ILE A 152 -1.28 -14.80 -7.41
N SER A 153 -1.62 -13.60 -6.95
CA SER A 153 -2.84 -13.39 -6.17
C SER A 153 -4.10 -13.39 -7.03
N PRO A 154 -5.17 -14.11 -6.60
CA PRO A 154 -6.50 -14.01 -7.22
C PRO A 154 -7.00 -12.56 -7.23
N ALA A 155 -7.72 -12.17 -8.29
CA ALA A 155 -8.20 -10.79 -8.49
C ALA A 155 -9.03 -10.25 -7.29
N SER A 156 -9.74 -11.12 -6.57
CA SER A 156 -10.57 -10.76 -5.41
C SER A 156 -9.78 -10.49 -4.12
N THR A 157 -8.60 -11.11 -3.93
CA THR A 157 -7.79 -11.00 -2.69
C THR A 157 -6.46 -10.30 -2.89
N ARG A 158 -6.16 -9.83 -4.11
CA ARG A 158 -4.89 -9.21 -4.47
C ARG A 158 -4.52 -8.02 -3.59
N GLY A 159 -5.46 -7.11 -3.34
CA GLY A 159 -5.21 -5.93 -2.47
C GLY A 159 -4.92 -6.31 -1.01
N PHE A 160 -5.52 -7.40 -0.53
CA PHE A 160 -5.25 -7.92 0.82
C PHE A 160 -3.85 -8.55 0.90
N LEU A 161 -3.41 -9.27 -0.14
CA LEU A 161 -2.10 -9.91 -0.19
C LEU A 161 -0.94 -8.92 -0.38
N THR A 162 -1.13 -7.87 -1.18
CA THR A 162 -0.14 -6.78 -1.28
C THR A 162 -0.01 -6.01 0.03
N SER A 163 -1.08 -5.93 0.83
CA SER A 163 -1.01 -5.30 2.16
C SER A 163 -0.10 -6.08 3.12
N PHE A 164 -0.03 -7.42 3.03
CA PHE A 164 0.89 -8.21 3.87
C PHE A 164 2.36 -7.92 3.59
N PHE A 165 2.71 -7.69 2.33
CA PHE A 165 4.06 -7.32 1.93
C PHE A 165 4.54 -6.05 2.66
N GLU A 166 3.67 -5.06 2.76
CA GLU A 166 3.96 -3.80 3.44
C GLU A 166 3.95 -3.93 4.96
N ILE A 167 3.08 -4.78 5.50
CA ILE A 167 3.01 -5.11 6.93
C ILE A 167 4.33 -5.73 7.44
N GLU A 168 5.05 -6.51 6.63
CA GLU A 168 6.32 -7.13 7.05
C GLU A 168 7.54 -6.20 6.92
N ILE A 169 7.54 -5.24 5.99
CA ILE A 169 8.53 -4.13 5.99
C ILE A 169 8.46 -3.38 7.32
N LEU A 170 7.24 -3.17 7.83
CA LEU A 170 6.98 -2.48 9.08
C LEU A 170 7.46 -3.27 10.31
N ALA A 171 7.38 -4.60 10.28
CA ALA A 171 7.85 -5.45 11.37
C ALA A 171 9.35 -5.29 11.67
N GLY A 172 10.17 -4.91 10.67
CA GLY A 172 11.61 -4.73 10.88
C GLY A 172 12.08 -3.32 11.25
N ILE A 173 11.30 -2.26 10.99
CA ILE A 173 11.80 -0.87 11.10
C ILE A 173 10.88 0.05 11.90
N ILE A 174 9.56 -0.11 11.82
CA ILE A 174 8.62 0.90 12.29
C ILE A 174 7.44 0.26 12.99
N ASN A 175 7.55 0.24 14.33
CA ASN A 175 6.46 0.25 15.31
C ASN A 175 5.38 -0.83 15.13
N LEU A 176 5.25 -1.72 16.11
CA LEU A 176 4.10 -2.62 16.32
C LEU A 176 2.72 -1.94 16.08
N TYR A 177 2.66 -0.62 16.26
CA TYR A 177 1.47 0.22 16.11
C TYR A 177 1.04 0.48 14.65
N SER A 178 1.95 0.37 13.67
CA SER A 178 1.62 0.53 12.25
C SER A 178 0.76 -0.63 11.74
N LEU A 179 0.99 -1.85 12.25
CA LEU A 179 0.14 -3.03 12.00
C LEU A 179 -1.32 -2.77 12.37
N ILE A 180 -1.55 -2.12 13.51
CA ILE A 180 -2.89 -1.76 13.98
C ILE A 180 -3.53 -0.78 12.97
N GLY A 181 -2.75 0.20 12.50
CA GLY A 181 -3.15 1.15 11.48
C GLY A 181 -3.55 0.47 10.17
N SER A 182 -2.68 -0.39 9.62
CA SER A 182 -2.95 -1.10 8.37
C SER A 182 -4.16 -2.04 8.47
N TRP A 183 -4.33 -2.75 9.58
CA TRP A 183 -5.50 -3.60 9.77
C TRP A 183 -6.82 -2.79 9.81
N ALA A 184 -6.82 -1.66 10.52
CA ALA A 184 -7.97 -0.77 10.59
C ALA A 184 -8.24 -0.07 9.24
N ALA A 185 -7.18 0.29 8.52
CA ALA A 185 -7.24 0.99 7.24
C ALA A 185 -8.07 0.25 6.20
N GLY A 186 -7.96 -1.09 6.15
CA GLY A 186 -8.71 -1.94 5.20
C GLY A 186 -10.21 -1.72 5.34
N ARG A 187 -10.70 -1.86 6.56
CA ARG A 187 -12.12 -1.73 6.87
C ARG A 187 -12.62 -0.29 6.70
N THR A 188 -11.82 0.70 7.09
CA THR A 188 -12.20 2.11 6.90
C THR A 188 -12.21 2.54 5.45
N SER A 189 -11.29 2.03 4.63
CA SER A 189 -11.21 2.32 3.19
C SER A 189 -12.44 1.83 2.43
N ASP A 190 -12.97 0.67 2.81
CA ASP A 190 -14.21 0.14 2.25
C ASP A 190 -15.45 0.93 2.69
N TRP A 191 -15.45 1.48 3.91
CA TRP A 191 -16.58 2.23 4.43
C TRP A 191 -16.65 3.68 3.93
N ILE A 192 -15.55 4.43 4.04
CA ILE A 192 -15.52 5.89 3.77
C ILE A 192 -15.02 6.20 2.35
N GLY A 193 -14.37 5.25 1.69
CA GLY A 193 -13.70 5.46 0.42
C GLY A 193 -12.19 5.64 0.57
N ARG A 194 -11.46 5.47 -0.53
CA ARG A 194 -10.00 5.43 -0.55
C ARG A 194 -9.44 6.83 -0.34
N ARG A 195 -9.99 7.84 -1.03
CA ARG A 195 -9.53 9.24 -0.93
C ARG A 195 -9.64 9.78 0.49
N TYR A 196 -10.79 9.60 1.12
CA TYR A 196 -11.02 10.06 2.49
C TYR A 196 -10.17 9.32 3.50
N THR A 197 -9.90 8.04 3.27
CA THR A 197 -9.07 7.26 4.17
C THR A 197 -7.59 7.67 4.07
N ILE A 198 -7.11 8.12 2.90
CA ILE A 198 -5.81 8.79 2.76
C ILE A 198 -5.79 10.10 3.58
N LEU A 199 -6.85 10.93 3.53
CA LEU A 199 -6.94 12.15 4.34
C LEU A 199 -6.92 11.85 5.85
N VAL A 200 -7.62 10.81 6.30
CA VAL A 200 -7.57 10.34 7.68
C VAL A 200 -6.15 9.92 8.06
N ALA A 201 -5.44 9.21 7.18
CA ALA A 201 -4.03 8.84 7.39
C ALA A 201 -3.15 10.08 7.61
N GLN A 202 -3.31 11.09 6.76
CA GLN A 202 -2.56 12.36 6.87
C GLN A 202 -2.90 13.11 8.15
N ALA A 203 -4.18 13.15 8.56
CA ALA A 203 -4.60 13.81 9.79
C ALA A 203 -4.01 13.13 11.04
N ILE A 204 -4.02 11.79 11.08
CA ILE A 204 -3.42 11.01 12.17
C ILE A 204 -1.90 11.22 12.21
N PHE A 205 -1.23 11.16 11.05
CA PHE A 205 0.20 11.39 10.97
C PHE A 205 0.58 12.82 11.38
N PHE A 206 -0.18 13.82 10.93
CA PHE A 206 0.01 15.22 11.31
C PHE A 206 -0.13 15.43 12.82
N ALA A 207 -1.18 14.86 13.43
CA ALA A 207 -1.36 14.91 14.87
C ALA A 207 -0.17 14.25 15.61
N GLY A 208 0.27 13.07 15.16
CA GLY A 208 1.45 12.40 15.72
C GLY A 208 2.73 13.23 15.60
N ALA A 209 2.96 13.87 14.44
CA ALA A 209 4.11 14.73 14.20
C ALA A 209 4.11 15.98 15.10
N ILE A 210 2.94 16.60 15.31
CA ILE A 210 2.78 17.71 16.26
C ILE A 210 3.10 17.26 17.69
N LEU A 211 2.52 16.12 18.13
CA LEU A 211 2.76 15.57 19.47
C LEU A 211 4.25 15.31 19.71
N MET A 212 4.95 14.77 18.70
CA MET A 212 6.41 14.59 18.77
C MET A 212 7.18 15.92 18.82
N GLY A 213 6.77 16.92 18.04
CA GLY A 213 7.39 18.25 18.03
C GLY A 213 7.29 18.98 19.38
N PHE A 214 6.16 18.82 20.07
CA PHE A 214 5.93 19.40 21.41
C PHE A 214 6.33 18.47 22.57
N ALA A 215 6.96 17.33 22.29
CA ALA A 215 7.27 16.35 23.32
C ALA A 215 8.22 16.90 24.39
N THR A 216 7.78 16.91 25.65
CA THR A 216 8.54 17.38 26.83
C THR A 216 9.23 16.25 27.57
N ASN A 217 8.79 15.01 27.40
CA ASN A 217 9.35 13.82 28.03
C ASN A 217 9.29 12.61 27.08
N TYR A 218 10.00 11.54 27.45
CA TYR A 218 10.08 10.32 26.65
C TYR A 218 8.71 9.66 26.42
N ALA A 219 7.86 9.57 27.46
CA ALA A 219 6.54 8.95 27.34
C ALA A 219 5.66 9.71 26.32
N PHE A 220 5.70 11.04 26.35
CA PHE A 220 4.95 11.88 25.42
C PHE A 220 5.47 11.75 23.98
N LEU A 221 6.79 11.64 23.81
CA LEU A 221 7.40 11.32 22.51
C LEU A 221 6.94 9.94 21.99
N MET A 222 6.84 8.94 22.86
CA MET A 222 6.38 7.59 22.51
C MET A 222 4.89 7.58 22.13
N VAL A 223 4.05 8.37 22.81
CA VAL A 223 2.65 8.57 22.40
C VAL A 223 2.58 9.22 21.01
N GLY A 224 3.40 10.25 20.75
CA GLY A 224 3.49 10.85 19.42
C GLY A 224 3.90 9.85 18.34
N ARG A 225 4.89 8.98 18.63
CA ARG A 225 5.30 7.88 17.73
C ARG A 225 4.23 6.84 17.53
N PHE A 226 3.46 6.51 18.57
CA PHE A 226 2.32 5.60 18.47
C PHE A 226 1.29 6.12 17.47
N VAL A 227 0.87 7.39 17.64
CA VAL A 227 -0.12 8.03 16.77
C VAL A 227 0.41 8.18 15.34
N ALA A 228 1.63 8.68 15.16
CA ALA A 228 2.24 8.80 13.84
C ALA A 228 2.39 7.42 13.15
N GLY A 229 2.74 6.38 13.90
CA GLY A 229 2.86 5.01 13.41
C GLY A 229 1.56 4.46 12.83
N ILE A 230 0.41 4.73 13.48
CA ILE A 230 -0.91 4.39 12.94
C ILE A 230 -1.14 5.10 11.61
N GLY A 231 -0.83 6.40 11.52
CA GLY A 231 -0.97 7.19 10.29
C GLY A 231 -0.14 6.64 9.14
N VAL A 232 1.11 6.24 9.40
CA VAL A 232 1.97 5.56 8.41
C VAL A 232 1.35 4.23 7.97
N GLY A 233 0.86 3.42 8.90
CA GLY A 233 0.20 2.14 8.58
C GLY A 233 -1.03 2.30 7.66
N TYR A 234 -1.81 3.36 7.88
CA TYR A 234 -2.93 3.72 6.99
C TYR A 234 -2.46 4.12 5.59
N ALA A 235 -1.46 4.99 5.50
CA ALA A 235 -0.98 5.52 4.23
C ALA A 235 -0.37 4.41 3.35
N LEU A 236 0.43 3.52 3.95
CA LEU A 236 1.08 2.42 3.25
C LEU A 236 0.04 1.47 2.65
N MET A 237 -0.96 1.03 3.43
CA MET A 237 -1.93 0.06 2.92
C MET A 237 -2.82 0.61 1.79
N ILE A 238 -3.15 1.91 1.81
CA ILE A 238 -4.15 2.49 0.88
C ILE A 238 -3.52 2.99 -0.40
N ALA A 239 -2.32 3.55 -0.35
CA ALA A 239 -1.65 4.09 -1.52
C ALA A 239 -1.49 3.09 -2.70
N PRO A 240 -1.01 1.85 -2.53
CA PRO A 240 -0.90 0.88 -3.62
C PRO A 240 -2.28 0.40 -4.08
N VAL A 241 -3.25 0.27 -3.17
CA VAL A 241 -4.62 -0.14 -3.50
C VAL A 241 -5.30 0.92 -4.37
N TYR A 242 -5.20 2.18 -3.97
CA TYR A 242 -5.72 3.30 -4.74
C TYR A 242 -5.05 3.39 -6.12
N THR A 243 -3.72 3.28 -6.15
CA THR A 243 -2.95 3.29 -7.41
C THR A 243 -3.37 2.13 -8.31
N ALA A 244 -3.57 0.92 -7.78
CA ALA A 244 -4.01 -0.23 -8.56
C ALA A 244 -5.45 -0.08 -9.09
N GLU A 245 -6.35 0.53 -8.30
CA GLU A 245 -7.75 0.75 -8.66
C GLU A 245 -7.92 1.84 -9.73
N ILE A 246 -7.04 2.85 -9.77
CA ILE A 246 -7.11 3.94 -10.77
C ILE A 246 -6.30 3.65 -12.05
N SER A 247 -5.22 2.88 -11.96
CA SER A 247 -4.29 2.69 -13.09
C SER A 247 -4.86 1.78 -14.19
N PRO A 248 -4.64 2.07 -15.49
CA PRO A 248 -4.91 1.18 -16.64
C PRO A 248 -4.27 -0.20 -16.49
N ALA A 249 -4.82 -1.23 -17.15
CA ALA A 249 -4.26 -2.59 -17.02
C ALA A 249 -2.85 -2.68 -17.65
N SER A 250 -2.62 -1.89 -18.69
CA SER A 250 -1.36 -1.75 -19.43
C SER A 250 -0.21 -1.20 -18.58
N THR A 251 -0.48 -0.21 -17.73
CA THR A 251 0.53 0.56 -16.98
C THR A 251 0.46 0.36 -15.46
N ARG A 252 -0.49 -0.43 -14.95
CA ARG A 252 -0.69 -0.67 -13.51
C ARG A 252 0.60 -1.08 -12.80
N GLY A 253 1.32 -2.08 -13.34
CA GLY A 253 2.56 -2.56 -12.72
C GLY A 253 3.61 -1.46 -12.61
N PHE A 254 3.76 -0.64 -13.65
CA PHE A 254 4.69 0.48 -13.68
C PHE A 254 4.31 1.59 -12.69
N LEU A 255 3.01 1.96 -12.63
CA LEU A 255 2.50 2.96 -11.70
C LEU A 255 2.57 2.50 -10.23
N THR A 256 2.38 1.20 -9.96
CA THR A 256 2.59 0.66 -8.61
C THR A 256 4.05 0.71 -8.20
N SER A 257 5.02 0.59 -9.11
CA SER A 257 6.45 0.72 -8.79
C SER A 257 6.85 2.16 -8.43
N PHE A 258 6.15 3.18 -8.94
CA PHE A 258 6.41 4.57 -8.54
C PHE A 258 6.21 4.81 -7.05
N PHE A 259 5.26 4.10 -6.42
CA PHE A 259 5.03 4.20 -4.99
C PHE A 259 6.31 3.98 -4.19
N GLU A 260 7.10 2.96 -4.54
CA GLU A 260 8.36 2.65 -3.87
C GLU A 260 9.46 3.68 -4.16
N VAL A 261 9.50 4.19 -5.40
CA VAL A 261 10.41 5.29 -5.77
C VAL A 261 10.12 6.52 -4.90
N PHE A 262 8.85 6.87 -4.69
CA PHE A 262 8.44 7.98 -3.84
C PHE A 262 8.72 7.74 -2.35
N ILE A 263 8.61 6.50 -1.86
CA ILE A 263 9.05 6.15 -0.50
C ILE A 263 10.55 6.42 -0.33
N ASN A 264 11.39 5.90 -1.24
CA ASN A 264 12.85 6.11 -1.19
C ASN A 264 13.19 7.61 -1.29
N PHE A 265 12.50 8.36 -2.16
CA PHE A 265 12.67 9.80 -2.29
C PHE A 265 12.29 10.54 -1.00
N GLY A 266 11.18 10.16 -0.35
CA GLY A 266 10.76 10.72 0.93
C GLY A 266 11.76 10.45 2.06
N ILE A 267 12.32 9.23 2.12
CA ILE A 267 13.37 8.86 3.08
C ILE A 267 14.64 9.71 2.83
N LEU A 268 15.07 9.87 1.57
CA LEU A 268 16.19 10.75 1.20
C LEU A 268 15.95 12.19 1.64
N LEU A 269 14.75 12.72 1.43
CA LEU A 269 14.37 14.06 1.88
C LEU A 269 14.42 14.17 3.42
N GLY A 270 14.05 13.10 4.13
CA GLY A 270 14.22 12.98 5.58
C GLY A 270 15.69 13.09 6.02
N TYR A 271 16.59 12.37 5.37
CA TYR A 271 18.03 12.47 5.65
C TYR A 271 18.59 13.87 5.35
N VAL A 272 18.15 14.50 4.26
CA VAL A 272 18.52 15.89 3.95
C VAL A 272 17.97 16.85 5.02
N SER A 273 16.74 16.64 5.49
CA SER A 273 16.15 17.42 6.57
C SER A 273 16.95 17.28 7.87
N ASN A 274 17.37 16.06 8.21
CA ASN A 274 18.26 15.79 9.33
C ASN A 274 19.59 16.55 9.19
N TYR A 275 20.22 16.48 8.02
CA TYR A 275 21.46 17.21 7.76
C TYR A 275 21.30 18.73 7.95
N VAL A 276 20.22 19.32 7.42
CA VAL A 276 19.95 20.76 7.56
C VAL A 276 19.68 21.12 9.02
N CYS A 277 18.91 20.31 9.73
CA CYS A 277 18.55 20.54 11.13
C CYS A 277 19.68 20.18 12.12
N SER A 278 20.69 19.42 11.69
CA SER A 278 21.86 19.08 12.52
C SER A 278 22.67 20.30 12.95
N LYS A 279 22.54 21.42 12.21
CA LYS A 279 23.17 22.71 12.51
C LYS A 279 22.42 23.52 13.57
N LEU A 280 21.23 23.09 13.97
CA LEU A 280 20.42 23.77 15.00
C LEU A 280 20.83 23.34 16.41
N PRO A 281 20.61 24.19 17.44
CA PRO A 281 20.82 23.81 18.82
C PRO A 281 20.04 22.55 19.18
N THR A 282 20.64 21.65 19.99
CA THR A 282 20.09 20.33 20.33
C THR A 282 18.67 20.38 20.91
N TYR A 283 18.29 21.48 21.56
CA TYR A 283 16.93 21.69 22.07
C TYR A 283 15.88 21.77 20.95
N TRP A 284 16.21 22.42 19.83
CA TRP A 284 15.31 22.61 18.69
C TRP A 284 15.54 21.57 17.58
N GLY A 285 16.77 21.07 17.41
CA GLY A 285 17.16 20.23 16.27
C GLY A 285 16.23 19.03 16.06
N TRP A 286 16.12 18.12 17.03
CA TRP A 286 15.29 16.91 16.87
C TRP A 286 13.79 17.20 16.82
N ARG A 287 13.32 18.29 17.45
CA ARG A 287 11.90 18.70 17.42
C ARG A 287 11.51 19.21 16.05
N VAL A 288 12.36 20.03 15.43
CA VAL A 288 12.15 20.55 14.09
C VAL A 288 12.28 19.42 13.06
N MET A 289 13.24 18.49 13.20
CA MET A 289 13.35 17.32 12.32
C MET A 289 12.05 16.51 12.27
N LEU A 290 11.44 16.22 13.42
CA LEU A 290 10.17 15.49 13.48
C LEU A 290 8.98 16.36 13.03
N GLY A 291 9.01 17.66 13.34
CA GLY A 291 7.97 18.62 12.97
C GLY A 291 7.90 18.93 11.47
N VAL A 292 9.01 18.88 10.74
CA VAL A 292 9.04 19.06 9.27
C VAL A 292 8.16 18.00 8.58
N GLY A 293 8.06 16.79 9.16
CA GLY A 293 7.13 15.77 8.68
C GLY A 293 5.66 16.22 8.68
N ALA A 294 5.26 17.05 9.65
CA ALA A 294 3.90 17.62 9.69
C ALA A 294 3.61 18.53 8.50
N VAL A 295 4.61 19.29 8.04
CA VAL A 295 4.48 20.16 6.87
C VAL A 295 4.29 19.33 5.60
N ALA A 296 5.08 18.27 5.42
CA ALA A 296 4.93 17.35 4.29
C ALA A 296 3.53 16.70 4.26
N ALA A 297 3.02 16.29 5.43
CA ALA A 297 1.68 15.71 5.55
C ALA A 297 0.57 16.70 5.16
N MET A 298 0.69 17.97 5.55
CA MET A 298 -0.26 19.01 5.18
C MET A 298 -0.29 19.27 3.67
N ILE A 299 0.90 19.32 3.03
CA ILE A 299 1.00 19.49 1.58
C ILE A 299 0.32 18.31 0.87
N LEU A 300 0.60 17.08 1.30
CA LEU A 300 0.00 15.88 0.72
C LEU A 300 -1.52 15.84 0.96
N ALA A 301 -2.01 16.21 2.14
CA ALA A 301 -3.43 16.30 2.43
C ALA A 301 -4.15 17.25 1.47
N PHE A 302 -3.52 18.39 1.15
CA PHE A 302 -4.08 19.35 0.19
C PHE A 302 -4.12 18.79 -1.24
N VAL A 303 -3.06 18.10 -1.69
CA VAL A 303 -3.01 17.46 -3.01
C VAL A 303 -4.11 16.39 -3.16
N VAL A 304 -4.39 15.63 -2.10
CA VAL A 304 -5.45 14.58 -2.10
C VAL A 304 -6.86 15.18 -2.26
N LEU A 305 -7.07 16.47 -1.98
CA LEU A 305 -8.35 17.11 -2.22
C LEU A 305 -8.68 17.24 -3.72
N TRP A 306 -7.70 17.20 -4.62
CA TRP A 306 -7.95 17.21 -6.07
C TRP A 306 -8.05 15.80 -6.69
N MET A 307 -7.74 14.78 -5.92
CA MET A 307 -7.73 13.40 -6.35
C MET A 307 -9.18 12.85 -6.45
N PRO A 308 -9.54 12.12 -7.54
CA PRO A 308 -10.84 11.49 -7.66
C PRO A 308 -10.96 10.26 -6.73
N GLU A 309 -12.19 9.87 -6.42
CA GLU A 309 -12.45 8.65 -5.66
C GLU A 309 -12.19 7.39 -6.52
N SER A 310 -11.92 6.25 -5.88
CA SER A 310 -11.71 4.99 -6.58
C SER A 310 -12.96 4.57 -7.39
N PRO A 311 -12.82 4.24 -8.69
CA PRO A 311 -13.92 3.73 -9.50
C PRO A 311 -14.60 2.49 -8.90
N ARG A 312 -13.79 1.58 -8.33
CA ARG A 312 -14.29 0.35 -7.73
C ARG A 312 -15.17 0.63 -6.52
N TRP A 313 -14.74 1.55 -5.65
CA TRP A 313 -15.53 1.95 -4.50
C TRP A 313 -16.83 2.64 -4.92
N LEU A 314 -16.79 3.51 -5.94
CA LEU A 314 -17.99 4.17 -6.47
C LEU A 314 -19.04 3.17 -6.97
N VAL A 315 -18.62 2.10 -7.66
CA VAL A 315 -19.54 1.02 -8.09
C VAL A 315 -20.10 0.25 -6.91
N MET A 316 -19.28 -0.08 -5.90
CA MET A 316 -19.77 -0.76 -4.68
C MET A 316 -20.78 0.08 -3.88
N GLN A 317 -20.69 1.42 -3.97
CA GLN A 317 -21.67 2.34 -3.38
C GLN A 317 -22.88 2.61 -4.29
N GLY A 318 -22.91 2.02 -5.49
CA GLY A 318 -24.01 2.18 -6.44
C GLY A 318 -23.94 3.45 -7.29
N ARG A 319 -22.88 4.26 -7.20
CA ARG A 319 -22.71 5.51 -7.96
C ARG A 319 -22.05 5.23 -9.31
N LEU A 320 -22.79 4.58 -10.21
CA LEU A 320 -22.29 4.15 -11.53
C LEU A 320 -21.93 5.34 -12.43
N GLY A 321 -22.67 6.45 -12.37
CA GLY A 321 -22.40 7.63 -13.20
C GLY A 321 -21.06 8.29 -12.87
N ASP A 322 -20.75 8.41 -11.57
CA ASP A 322 -19.46 8.93 -11.11
C ASP A 322 -18.32 7.95 -11.41
N ALA A 323 -18.55 6.65 -11.24
CA ALA A 323 -17.56 5.61 -11.56
C ALA A 323 -17.18 5.66 -13.05
N LYS A 324 -18.17 5.79 -13.94
CA LYS A 324 -17.96 5.92 -15.38
C LYS A 324 -17.15 7.17 -15.72
N ARG A 325 -17.50 8.33 -15.13
CA ARG A 325 -16.77 9.59 -15.35
C ARG A 325 -15.31 9.52 -14.91
N VAL A 326 -14.99 8.78 -13.85
CA VAL A 326 -13.60 8.57 -13.44
C VAL A 326 -12.91 7.59 -14.39
N LEU A 327 -13.55 6.47 -14.74
CA LEU A 327 -12.99 5.48 -15.68
C LEU A 327 -12.69 6.07 -17.06
N ASP A 328 -13.59 6.89 -17.60
CA ASP A 328 -13.39 7.58 -18.88
C ASP A 328 -12.17 8.52 -18.86
N LYS A 329 -11.78 9.04 -17.69
CA LYS A 329 -10.60 9.90 -17.52
C LYS A 329 -9.31 9.12 -17.27
N THR A 330 -9.42 7.89 -16.77
CA THR A 330 -8.26 7.11 -16.30
C THR A 330 -7.88 5.96 -17.23
N SER A 331 -8.76 5.55 -18.14
CA SER A 331 -8.49 4.49 -19.13
C SER A 331 -7.90 5.06 -20.41
N ASP A 332 -7.17 4.22 -21.16
CA ASP A 332 -6.53 4.63 -22.42
C ASP A 332 -7.55 4.76 -23.57
N SER A 333 -8.68 4.03 -23.50
CA SER A 333 -9.80 4.14 -24.44
C SER A 333 -11.18 4.05 -23.78
N VAL A 334 -12.20 4.51 -24.51
CA VAL A 334 -13.61 4.43 -24.07
C VAL A 334 -14.08 2.97 -24.02
N GLU A 335 -13.59 2.09 -24.91
CA GLU A 335 -13.90 0.66 -24.83
C GLU A 335 -13.27 0.01 -23.59
N GLU A 336 -12.02 0.36 -23.25
CA GLU A 336 -11.37 -0.14 -22.03
C GLU A 336 -12.12 0.31 -20.76
N ALA A 337 -12.59 1.56 -20.73
CA ALA A 337 -13.41 2.08 -19.63
C ALA A 337 -14.72 1.28 -19.46
N GLN A 338 -15.37 0.90 -20.55
CA GLN A 338 -16.60 0.10 -20.51
C GLN A 338 -16.34 -1.33 -20.05
N VAL A 339 -15.29 -1.99 -20.55
CA VAL A 339 -14.90 -3.34 -20.11
C VAL A 339 -14.59 -3.35 -18.62
N ARG A 340 -13.82 -2.36 -18.14
CA ARG A 340 -13.50 -2.23 -16.71
C ARG A 340 -14.74 -2.01 -15.86
N LEU A 341 -15.67 -1.18 -16.32
CA LEU A 341 -16.93 -0.94 -15.62
C LEU A 341 -17.79 -2.23 -15.57
N ALA A 342 -17.82 -3.01 -16.65
CA ALA A 342 -18.50 -4.30 -16.69
C ALA A 342 -17.86 -5.31 -15.73
N ASP A 343 -16.54 -5.46 -15.74
CA ASP A 343 -15.81 -6.34 -14.81
C ASP A 343 -16.07 -5.98 -13.34
N ILE A 344 -16.10 -4.68 -13.02
CA ILE A 344 -16.36 -4.21 -11.65
C ILE A 344 -17.84 -4.45 -11.27
N LYS A 345 -18.78 -4.27 -12.21
CA LYS A 345 -20.21 -4.56 -11.98
C LYS A 345 -20.44 -6.04 -11.72
N ASP A 346 -19.83 -6.91 -12.52
CA ASP A 346 -19.91 -8.36 -12.36
C ASP A 346 -19.33 -8.78 -10.99
N ALA A 347 -18.17 -8.24 -10.62
CA ALA A 347 -17.57 -8.47 -9.30
C ALA A 347 -18.43 -7.95 -8.13
N ALA A 348 -19.28 -6.95 -8.38
CA ALA A 348 -20.23 -6.40 -7.41
C ALA A 348 -21.61 -7.08 -7.44
N GLY A 349 -21.85 -8.01 -8.37
CA GLY A 349 -23.15 -8.66 -8.57
C GLY A 349 -24.25 -7.73 -9.12
N ILE A 350 -23.85 -6.65 -9.80
CA ILE A 350 -24.77 -5.69 -10.42
C ILE A 350 -25.00 -6.10 -11.89
N PRO A 351 -26.26 -6.26 -12.36
CA PRO A 351 -26.53 -6.63 -13.75
C PRO A 351 -25.94 -5.62 -14.74
N GLU A 352 -25.34 -6.08 -15.84
CA GLU A 352 -24.78 -5.22 -16.89
C GLU A 352 -25.80 -4.21 -17.45
N ASN A 353 -27.07 -4.62 -17.51
CA ASN A 353 -28.17 -3.83 -18.07
C ASN A 353 -28.60 -2.62 -17.20
N LEU A 354 -28.13 -2.51 -15.96
CA LEU A 354 -28.38 -1.33 -15.14
C LEU A 354 -27.39 -0.21 -15.48
N THR A 355 -27.87 0.80 -16.18
CA THR A 355 -27.12 1.99 -16.61
C THR A 355 -27.49 3.26 -15.83
N ASP A 356 -28.39 3.15 -14.85
CA ASP A 356 -28.77 4.29 -14.00
C ASP A 356 -27.56 4.87 -13.27
N ASP A 357 -27.51 6.20 -13.15
CA ASP A 357 -26.40 6.90 -12.50
C ASP A 357 -26.23 6.52 -11.03
N VAL A 358 -27.32 6.11 -10.37
CA VAL A 358 -27.36 5.63 -8.99
C VAL A 358 -28.21 4.36 -8.91
N VAL A 359 -27.59 3.26 -8.48
CA VAL A 359 -28.22 1.94 -8.30
C VAL A 359 -28.22 1.56 -6.83
N GLN A 360 -29.32 0.99 -6.34
CA GLN A 360 -29.36 0.38 -5.01
C GLN A 360 -28.57 -0.93 -5.03
N VAL A 361 -27.33 -0.90 -4.53
CA VAL A 361 -26.54 -2.11 -4.34
C VAL A 361 -27.11 -2.89 -3.16
N PRO A 362 -27.44 -4.20 -3.30
CA PRO A 362 -27.82 -5.02 -2.17
C PRO A 362 -26.69 -4.97 -1.15
N LYS A 363 -26.93 -4.42 0.06
CA LYS A 363 -25.94 -4.43 1.13
C LYS A 363 -25.64 -5.88 1.49
N HIS A 364 -24.49 -6.39 1.07
CA HIS A 364 -23.94 -7.59 1.69
C HIS A 364 -23.64 -7.26 3.15
N SER A 365 -24.48 -7.74 4.06
CA SER A 365 -24.23 -7.69 5.50
C SER A 365 -22.91 -8.39 5.83
N HIS A 366 -21.84 -7.60 5.93
CA HIS A 366 -20.55 -8.03 6.44
C HIS A 366 -20.62 -8.02 7.97
N GLY A 367 -21.26 -9.02 8.59
CA GLY A 367 -21.36 -8.99 10.05
C GLY A 367 -22.10 -10.08 10.82
N GLU A 368 -22.66 -11.13 10.23
CA GLU A 368 -23.28 -12.20 11.04
C GLU A 368 -22.79 -13.58 10.60
N GLY A 369 -22.05 -14.26 11.46
CA GLY A 369 -21.49 -15.58 11.19
C GLY A 369 -20.22 -15.95 11.97
N VAL A 370 -19.77 -15.12 12.92
CA VAL A 370 -18.78 -15.55 13.92
C VAL A 370 -19.49 -15.65 15.26
N GLY A 371 -20.11 -16.81 15.50
CA GLY A 371 -20.84 -17.08 16.74
C GLY A 371 -21.85 -18.20 16.56
N LYS A 372 -21.34 -19.43 16.47
CA LYS A 372 -21.96 -20.74 16.78
C LYS A 372 -21.43 -21.82 15.82
N SER A 373 -20.31 -22.44 16.22
CA SER A 373 -20.23 -23.90 16.38
C SER A 373 -19.08 -24.22 17.30
#